data_AF-A0A5N6A3X8-F1
#
_entry.id   AF-A0A5N6A3X8-F1
#
_cell.length_a   1.000
_cell.length_b   1.000
_cell.length_c   1.000
_cell.angle_alpha   90.00
_cell.angle_beta   90.00
_cell.angle_gamma   90.00
#
_symmetry.space_group_name_H-M   'P 1'
#
loop_
_entity.id
_entity.type
_entity.pdbx_description
1 polymer ?
#
loop_
_entity_poly.entity_id
_entity_poly.type
_entity_poly.pdbx_seq_one_letter_code
_entity_poly.pdbx_strand_id
1 'polypeptide(L)'
;MSEPTVPTGPIEERPAGFMPDEAQRALILEALSTAGVELGAYDIRMATWLAGWDWPTVAVIASWLHRAASRPADEAEDEPASTAPSRADVLREAADELVHAGQLHAAAHLRRLADETDADTDGGAR
;
A
#
# COMPACT_ATOMS: atom_id res chain seq x y z
N MET A 1 27.07 -0.62 -29.78
CA MET A 1 26.05 -1.57 -29.32
C MET A 1 25.92 -2.60 -30.42
N SER A 2 26.22 -3.88 -30.16
CA SER A 2 26.07 -4.93 -31.17
C SER A 2 24.58 -5.19 -31.40
N GLU A 3 24.15 -5.33 -32.66
CA GLU A 3 22.78 -5.70 -32.97
C GLU A 3 22.48 -7.12 -32.46
N PRO A 4 21.28 -7.35 -31.87
CA PRO A 4 20.89 -8.69 -31.45
C PRO A 4 20.77 -9.59 -32.68
N THR A 5 21.57 -10.66 -32.72
CA THR A 5 21.50 -11.67 -33.77
C THR A 5 20.50 -12.76 -33.37
N VAL A 6 19.58 -13.09 -34.27
CA VAL A 6 18.56 -14.15 -34.05
C VAL A 6 19.12 -15.48 -34.56
N PRO A 7 19.28 -16.51 -33.70
CA PRO A 7 19.73 -17.83 -34.14
C PRO A 7 18.74 -18.45 -35.14
N THR A 8 19.25 -19.13 -36.18
CA THR A 8 18.44 -19.76 -37.24
C THR A 8 18.27 -21.28 -37.06
N GLY A 9 18.88 -21.86 -36.03
CA GLY A 9 18.76 -23.27 -35.68
C GLY A 9 18.10 -23.49 -34.31
N PRO A 10 17.88 -24.75 -33.90
CA PRO A 10 17.38 -25.08 -32.56
C PRO A 10 18.27 -24.47 -31.47
N ILE A 11 17.61 -23.99 -30.41
CA ILE A 11 18.26 -23.37 -29.26
C ILE A 11 18.35 -24.42 -28.15
N GLU A 12 19.56 -24.95 -27.92
CA GLU A 12 19.83 -25.96 -26.87
C GLU A 12 20.32 -25.33 -25.56
N GLU A 13 20.75 -24.07 -25.60
CA GLU A 13 21.26 -23.31 -24.47
C GLU A 13 20.36 -22.11 -24.17
N ARG A 14 20.38 -21.65 -22.91
CA ARG A 14 19.57 -20.50 -22.50
C ARG A 14 19.99 -19.23 -23.25
N PRO A 15 19.07 -18.50 -23.90
CA PRO A 15 19.36 -17.22 -24.52
C PRO A 15 19.87 -16.17 -23.53
N ALA A 16 20.63 -15.20 -24.03
CA ALA A 16 21.06 -14.05 -23.23
C ALA A 16 19.85 -13.26 -22.69
N GLY A 17 19.91 -12.85 -21.42
CA GLY A 17 18.83 -12.14 -20.74
C GLY A 17 17.74 -13.04 -20.15
N PHE A 18 17.82 -14.36 -20.34
CA PHE A 18 16.97 -15.31 -19.62
C PHE A 18 17.34 -15.33 -18.13
N MET A 19 16.33 -15.18 -17.27
CA MET A 19 16.46 -15.33 -15.82
C MET A 19 15.62 -16.52 -15.35
N PRO A 20 16.20 -17.52 -14.66
CA PRO A 20 15.43 -18.64 -14.12
C PRO A 20 14.42 -18.18 -13.06
N ASP A 21 13.24 -18.80 -13.03
CA ASP A 21 12.16 -18.47 -12.09
C ASP A 21 12.62 -18.48 -10.62
N GLU A 22 13.50 -19.41 -10.22
CA GLU A 22 14.02 -19.42 -8.85
C GLU A 22 14.84 -18.17 -8.51
N ALA A 23 15.62 -17.65 -9.46
CA ALA A 23 16.36 -16.40 -9.29
C ALA A 23 15.40 -15.21 -9.26
N GLN A 24 14.37 -15.22 -10.12
CA GLN A 24 13.30 -14.20 -10.11
C GLN A 24 12.55 -14.17 -8.78
N ARG A 25 12.20 -15.35 -8.23
CA ARG A 25 11.55 -15.52 -6.93
C ARG A 25 12.42 -14.97 -5.80
N ALA A 26 13.71 -15.30 -5.78
CA ALA A 26 14.64 -14.80 -4.78
C ALA A 26 14.69 -13.27 -4.78
N LEU A 27 14.75 -12.64 -5.97
CA LEU A 27 14.76 -11.18 -6.11
C LEU A 27 13.49 -10.52 -5.57
N ILE A 28 12.31 -11.10 -5.83
CA ILE A 28 11.04 -10.57 -5.30
C ILE A 28 11.03 -10.66 -3.77
N LEU A 29 11.40 -11.81 -3.20
CA LEU A 29 11.42 -12.02 -1.75
C LEU A 29 12.43 -11.09 -1.05
N GLU A 30 13.62 -10.93 -1.63
CA GLU A 30 14.63 -10.00 -1.13
C GLU A 30 14.13 -8.55 -1.18
N ALA A 31 13.48 -8.15 -2.28
CA ALA A 31 12.94 -6.80 -2.41
C ALA A 31 11.82 -6.53 -1.39
N LEU A 32 10.92 -7.48 -1.15
CA LEU A 32 9.88 -7.38 -0.13
C LEU A 32 10.47 -7.31 1.29
N SER A 33 11.46 -8.16 1.58
CA SER A 33 12.15 -8.14 2.88
C SER A 33 12.90 -6.83 3.10
N THR A 34 13.56 -6.30 2.08
CA THR A 34 14.26 -5.00 2.13
C THR A 34 13.28 -3.85 2.35
N ALA A 35 12.07 -3.97 1.79
CA ALA A 35 10.98 -3.03 2.03
C ALA A 35 10.32 -3.18 3.41
N GLY A 36 10.79 -4.09 4.27
CA GLY A 36 10.24 -4.30 5.61
C GLY A 36 8.86 -4.95 5.62
N VAL A 37 8.44 -5.60 4.51
CA VAL A 37 7.15 -6.29 4.44
C VAL A 37 7.23 -7.57 5.26
N GLU A 38 6.35 -7.71 6.25
CA GLU A 38 6.14 -8.98 6.95
C GLU A 38 5.49 -9.98 5.98
N LEU A 39 6.14 -11.13 5.76
CA LEU A 39 5.70 -12.12 4.79
C LEU A 39 4.94 -13.27 5.47
N GLY A 40 3.68 -13.44 5.07
CA GLY A 40 2.89 -14.61 5.35
C GLY A 40 3.11 -15.74 4.34
N ALA A 41 2.57 -16.92 4.65
CA ALA A 41 2.67 -18.09 3.77
C ALA A 41 2.05 -17.86 2.38
N TYR A 42 1.02 -17.02 2.28
CA TYR A 42 0.39 -16.71 1.00
C TYR A 42 1.23 -15.73 0.17
N ASP A 43 1.92 -14.78 0.79
CA ASP A 43 2.82 -13.85 0.10
C ASP A 43 3.99 -14.59 -0.54
N ILE A 44 4.52 -15.60 0.14
CA ILE A 44 5.56 -16.49 -0.42
C ILE A 44 5.03 -17.26 -1.65
N ARG A 45 3.76 -17.70 -1.61
CA ARG A 45 3.11 -18.32 -2.78
C ARG A 45 2.93 -17.32 -3.91
N MET A 46 2.54 -16.08 -3.60
CA MET A 46 2.40 -15.01 -4.59
C MET A 46 3.74 -14.65 -5.23
N ALA A 47 4.83 -14.54 -4.45
CA ALA A 47 6.17 -14.33 -4.98
C ALA A 47 6.61 -15.46 -5.92
N THR A 48 6.24 -16.71 -5.59
CA THR A 48 6.51 -17.88 -6.45
C THR A 48 5.68 -17.83 -7.74
N TRP A 49 4.42 -17.42 -7.66
CA TRP A 49 3.57 -17.25 -8.84
C TRP A 49 4.04 -16.12 -9.76
N LEU A 50 4.44 -14.97 -9.18
CA LEU A 50 4.99 -13.83 -9.91
C LEU A 50 6.32 -14.17 -10.59
N ALA A 51 7.14 -15.03 -9.99
CA ALA A 51 8.40 -15.46 -10.57
C ALA A 51 8.27 -16.29 -11.86
N GLY A 52 7.07 -16.81 -12.14
CA GLY A 52 6.76 -17.47 -13.41
C GLY A 52 6.39 -16.50 -14.55
N TRP A 53 6.43 -15.19 -14.30
CA TRP A 53 6.25 -14.16 -15.33
C TRP A 53 7.56 -13.91 -16.08
N ASP A 54 7.52 -13.07 -17.11
CA ASP A 54 8.72 -12.69 -17.83
C ASP A 54 9.65 -11.82 -16.97
N TRP A 55 10.96 -12.00 -17.15
CA TRP A 55 11.99 -11.29 -16.41
C TRP A 55 11.82 -9.76 -16.41
N PRO A 56 11.56 -9.08 -17.54
CA PRO A 56 11.30 -7.64 -17.55
C PRO A 56 10.20 -7.22 -16.57
N THR A 57 9.09 -7.94 -16.52
CA THR A 57 8.00 -7.64 -15.59
C THR A 57 8.42 -7.81 -14.13
N VAL A 58 9.10 -8.92 -13.80
CA VAL A 58 9.60 -9.13 -12.43
C VAL A 58 10.61 -8.06 -12.02
N ALA A 59 11.52 -7.68 -12.92
CA ALA A 59 12.52 -6.64 -12.67
C ALA A 59 11.87 -5.28 -12.38
N VAL A 60 10.80 -4.92 -13.09
CA VAL A 60 10.05 -3.68 -12.86
C VAL A 60 9.38 -3.68 -11.49
N ILE A 61 8.74 -4.80 -11.09
CA ILE A 61 8.12 -4.94 -9.77
C ILE A 61 9.15 -4.83 -8.65
N ALA A 62 10.27 -5.58 -8.74
CA ALA A 62 11.35 -5.52 -7.76
C ALA A 62 11.93 -4.10 -7.64
N SER A 63 12.06 -3.39 -8.78
CA SER A 63 12.49 -1.99 -8.81
C SER A 63 11.50 -1.06 -8.09
N TRP A 64 10.19 -1.27 -8.23
CA TRP A 64 9.18 -0.49 -7.50
C TRP A 64 9.30 -0.67 -5.99
N LEU A 65 9.42 -1.92 -5.54
CA LEU A 65 9.57 -2.26 -4.13
C LEU A 65 10.82 -1.59 -3.52
N HIS A 66 11.94 -1.65 -4.24
CA HIS A 66 13.19 -1.06 -3.76
C HIS A 66 13.10 0.48 -3.64
N ARG A 67 12.44 1.15 -4.60
CA ARG A 67 12.24 2.61 -4.53
C ARG A 67 11.23 3.01 -3.47
N ALA A 68 10.18 2.23 -3.26
CA ALA A 68 9.22 2.46 -2.18
C ALA A 68 9.91 2.34 -0.82
N ALA A 69 10.78 1.34 -0.64
CA ALA A 69 11.60 1.16 0.56
C ALA A 69 12.61 2.30 0.80
N SER A 70 13.14 2.86 -0.29
CA SER A 70 14.15 3.94 -0.24
C SER A 70 13.54 5.33 -0.12
N ARG A 71 12.20 5.46 -0.08
CA ARG A 71 11.57 6.76 0.15
C ARG A 71 11.92 7.19 1.58
N PRO A 72 12.59 8.34 1.76
CA PRO A 72 12.94 8.79 3.10
C PRO A 72 11.66 8.95 3.91
N ALA A 73 11.67 8.43 5.14
CA ALA A 73 10.59 8.61 6.13
C ALA A 73 10.29 10.09 6.42
N ASP A 74 11.20 10.98 6.01
CA ASP A 74 11.17 12.43 6.21
C ASP A 74 10.05 13.15 5.42
N GLU A 75 9.41 12.50 4.43
CA GLU A 75 8.19 13.04 3.81
C GLU A 75 6.91 12.62 4.55
N ALA A 76 6.99 11.73 5.53
CA ALA A 76 5.86 11.34 6.39
C ALA A 76 5.85 12.10 7.73
N GLU A 77 6.93 12.81 8.08
CA GLU A 77 6.98 13.67 9.28
C GLU A 77 6.62 15.15 9.00
N ASP A 78 6.29 15.49 7.76
CA ASP A 78 5.60 16.73 7.38
C ASP A 78 4.09 16.50 7.07
N GLU A 79 3.52 15.37 7.51
CA GLU A 79 2.08 15.31 7.77
C GLU A 79 1.80 15.94 9.13
N PRO A 80 1.12 17.12 9.21
CA PRO A 80 0.63 17.59 10.48
C PRO A 80 -0.32 16.53 11.04
N ALA A 81 -0.03 16.05 12.25
CA ALA A 81 -0.84 15.17 13.08
C ALA A 81 -2.25 14.93 12.50
N SER A 82 -2.46 13.79 11.83
CA SER A 82 -3.76 13.28 11.39
C SER A 82 -4.81 14.37 11.16
N THR A 83 -4.80 15.03 10.00
CA THR A 83 -5.84 16.00 9.61
C THR A 83 -7.19 15.33 9.32
N ALA A 84 -7.35 14.04 9.62
CA ALA A 84 -8.65 13.38 9.56
C ALA A 84 -9.55 13.96 10.67
N PRO A 85 -10.72 14.54 10.33
CA PRO A 85 -11.65 15.04 11.33
C PRO A 85 -12.02 13.90 12.28
N SER A 86 -12.04 14.20 13.58
CA SER A 86 -12.48 13.21 14.56
C SER A 86 -13.90 12.76 14.24
N ARG A 87 -14.29 11.58 14.72
CA ARG A 87 -15.67 11.10 14.56
C ARG A 87 -16.69 12.14 15.06
N ALA A 88 -16.36 12.84 16.15
CA ALA A 88 -17.19 13.91 16.67
C ALA A 88 -17.27 15.12 15.71
N ASP A 89 -16.16 15.50 15.06
CA ASP A 89 -16.14 16.56 14.05
C ASP A 89 -17.02 16.21 12.84
N VAL A 90 -16.93 14.98 12.34
CA VAL A 90 -17.78 14.48 11.23
C VAL A 90 -19.26 14.52 11.61
N LEU A 91 -19.59 14.13 12.84
CA LEU A 91 -20.97 14.16 13.34
C LEU A 91 -21.51 15.60 13.48
N ARG A 92 -20.67 16.56 13.89
CA ARG A 92 -21.05 17.98 13.99
C ARG A 92 -21.23 18.60 12.60
N GLU A 93 -20.33 18.32 11.65
CA GLU A 93 -20.43 18.78 10.27
C GLU A 93 -21.72 18.26 9.59
N ALA A 94 -22.00 16.96 9.69
CA ALA A 94 -23.23 16.37 9.16
C ALA A 94 -24.49 16.95 9.83
N ALA A 95 -24.43 17.32 11.11
CA ALA A 95 -25.55 17.98 11.78
C ALA A 95 -25.83 19.37 11.20
N ASP A 96 -24.79 20.14 10.86
CA ASP A 96 -24.93 21.48 10.29
C ASP A 96 -25.52 21.44 8.88
N GLU A 97 -25.13 20.45 8.06
CA GLU A 97 -25.78 20.19 6.76
C GLU A 97 -27.28 19.88 6.91
N LEU A 98 -27.64 19.06 7.91
CA LEU A 98 -29.04 18.72 8.18
C LEU A 98 -29.84 19.91 8.71
N VAL A 99 -29.23 20.81 9.49
CA VAL A 99 -29.85 22.09 9.87
C VAL A 99 -30.12 22.92 8.62
N HIS A 100 -29.16 23.01 7.71
CA HIS A 100 -29.33 23.73 6.44
C HIS A 100 -30.46 23.13 5.59
N ALA A 101 -30.63 21.81 5.61
CA ALA A 101 -31.71 21.08 4.93
C ALA A 101 -33.06 21.11 5.70
N GLY A 102 -33.15 21.74 6.88
CA GLY A 102 -34.37 21.80 7.69
C GLY A 102 -34.69 20.54 8.49
N GLN A 103 -33.77 19.56 8.55
CA GLN A 103 -33.95 18.27 9.22
C GLN A 103 -33.49 18.33 10.70
N LEU A 104 -34.13 19.21 11.47
CA LEU A 104 -33.70 19.58 12.83
C LEU A 104 -33.62 18.42 13.83
N HIS A 105 -34.51 17.42 13.74
CA HIS A 105 -34.50 16.28 14.66
C HIS A 105 -33.30 15.35 14.42
N ALA A 106 -32.94 15.13 13.16
CA ALA A 106 -31.78 14.33 12.80
C ALA A 106 -30.47 15.07 13.16
N ALA A 107 -30.41 16.38 12.94
CA ALA A 107 -29.28 17.21 13.36
C ALA A 107 -29.06 17.16 14.88
N ALA A 108 -30.12 17.27 15.69
CA ALA A 108 -30.03 17.19 17.15
C ALA A 108 -29.54 15.82 17.63
N HIS A 109 -29.90 14.74 16.92
CA HIS A 109 -29.42 13.41 17.22
C HIS A 109 -27.91 13.27 16.96
N LEU A 110 -27.43 13.75 15.81
CA LEU A 110 -26.00 13.68 15.48
C LEU A 110 -25.14 14.53 16.44
N ARG A 111 -25.62 15.70 16.87
CA ARG A 111 -24.92 16.50 17.88
C ARG A 111 -24.77 15.77 19.21
N ARG A 112 -25.83 15.08 19.67
CA ARG A 112 -25.76 14.27 20.89
C ARG A 112 -24.73 13.14 20.78
N LEU A 113 -24.68 12.46 19.63
CA LEU A 113 -23.68 11.41 19.40
C LEU A 113 -22.24 11.95 19.38
N ALA A 114 -22.05 13.19 18.90
CA ALA A 114 -20.75 13.86 18.97
C ALA A 114 -20.35 14.12 20.44
N ASP A 115 -21.27 14.65 21.25
CA ASP A 115 -21.04 14.93 22.68
C ASP A 115 -20.73 13.64 23.48
N GLU A 116 -21.42 12.54 23.17
CA GLU A 116 -21.17 11.22 23.77
C GLU A 116 -19.78 10.67 23.37
N THR A 117 -19.37 10.90 22.11
CA THR A 117 -18.05 10.47 21.60
C THR A 117 -16.92 11.22 22.30
N ASP A 118 -17.09 12.53 22.55
CA ASP A 118 -16.10 13.34 23.27
C ASP A 118 -16.01 12.92 24.76
N ALA A 119 -17.14 12.58 25.38
CA ALA A 119 -17.18 12.13 26.77
C ALA A 119 -16.47 10.78 27.00
N ASP A 120 -16.58 9.85 26.04
CA ASP A 120 -15.89 8.56 26.10
C ASP A 120 -14.36 8.69 25.95
N THR A 121 -13.89 9.68 25.18
CA THR A 121 -12.45 9.94 25.01
C THR A 121 -11.79 10.57 26.24
N ASP A 122 -12.53 11.34 27.05
CA ASP A 122 -11.99 12.00 28.26
C ASP A 122 -12.04 11.09 29.52
N GLY A 123 -12.86 10.03 29.49
CA GLY A 123 -13.03 9.08 30.59
C GLY A 123 -11.95 7.99 30.72
N GLY A 124 -11.07 7.82 29.73
CA GLY A 124 -10.06 6.76 29.66
C GLY A 124 -8.75 7.04 30.41
N ALA A 125 -8.59 8.23 31.00
CA ALA A 125 -7.37 8.65 31.70
C ALA A 125 -7.58 8.75 33.22
N ARG A 126 -7.76 7.61 33.92
CA ARG A 126 -7.60 7.52 35.38
C ARG A 126 -7.00 6.19 35.82
#